data_AF-A0A0G0JBD3-F1
#
_entry.id   AF-A0A0G0JBD3-F1
#
_cell.length_a   1.000
_cell.length_b   1.000
_cell.length_c   1.000
_cell.angle_alpha   90.00
_cell.angle_beta   90.00
_cell.angle_gamma   90.00
#
_symmetry.space_group_name_H-M   'P 1'
#
loop_
_entity.id
_entity.type
_entity.pdbx_description
1 polymer ?
#
loop_
_entity_poly.entity_id
_entity_poly.type
_entity_poly.pdbx_seq_one_letter_code
_entity_poly.pdbx_strand_id
1 'polypeptide(L)'
;MKKRTFFIYVAYVWTKTLLGLSFHPYHSVRETLRRPVLLPVIISPLIGLGILLLAGKIGSLLIVVYGTKRELIALFLSTTFISIVLWQLLLVYLLLSFIAARLRKR
;
A
#
# COMPACT_ATOMS: atom_id res chain seq x y z
N MET A 1 21.17 -18.31 -8.10
CA MET A 1 20.38 -18.70 -6.90
C MET A 1 19.21 -19.58 -7.34
N LYS A 2 18.87 -20.64 -6.59
CA LYS A 2 17.66 -21.44 -6.88
C LYS A 2 16.44 -20.52 -6.88
N LYS A 3 15.52 -20.66 -7.85
CA LYS A 3 14.33 -19.79 -8.02
C LYS A 3 13.56 -19.58 -6.70
N ARG A 4 13.41 -20.64 -5.89
CA ARG A 4 12.79 -20.58 -4.55
C ARG A 4 13.46 -19.59 -3.60
N THR A 5 14.78 -19.59 -3.51
CA THR A 5 15.53 -18.71 -2.59
C THR A 5 15.36 -17.25 -2.98
N PHE A 6 15.28 -16.96 -4.28
CA PHE A 6 15.00 -15.61 -4.77
C PHE A 6 13.59 -15.16 -4.39
N PHE A 7 12.56 -16.00 -4.59
CA PHE A 7 11.19 -15.67 -4.19
C PHE A 7 11.05 -15.42 -2.69
N ILE A 8 11.65 -16.27 -1.85
CA ILE A 8 11.63 -16.10 -0.39
C ILE A 8 12.31 -14.79 0.01
N TYR A 9 13.45 -14.47 -0.61
CA TYR A 9 14.16 -13.22 -0.36
C TYR A 9 13.31 -12.00 -0.76
N VAL A 10 12.72 -12.02 -1.95
CA VAL A 10 11.84 -10.94 -2.43
C VAL A 10 10.64 -10.77 -1.50
N ALA A 11 9.97 -11.86 -1.11
CA ALA A 11 8.83 -11.82 -0.19
C ALA A 11 9.23 -11.26 1.18
N TYR A 12 10.35 -11.71 1.76
CA TYR A 12 10.86 -11.21 3.04
C TYR A 12 11.13 -9.70 2.98
N VAL A 13 11.84 -9.28 1.94
CA VAL A 13 12.18 -7.87 1.73
C VAL A 13 10.92 -7.04 1.54
N TRP A 14 9.98 -7.52 0.73
CA TRP A 14 8.70 -6.86 0.48
C TRP A 14 7.90 -6.67 1.77
N THR A 15 7.73 -7.74 2.57
CA THR A 15 7.00 -7.69 3.84
C THR A 15 7.68 -6.76 4.85
N LYS A 16 9.01 -6.83 4.96
CA LYS A 16 9.78 -5.93 5.84
C LYS A 16 9.58 -4.46 5.44
N THR A 17 9.64 -4.16 4.14
CA THR A 17 9.43 -2.80 3.64
C THR A 17 7.99 -2.34 3.85
N LEU A 18 6.99 -3.20 3.64
CA LEU A 18 5.58 -2.93 3.95
C LEU A 18 5.38 -2.54 5.42
N LEU A 19 5.89 -3.37 6.35
CA LEU A 19 5.82 -3.07 7.78
C LEU A 19 6.52 -1.75 8.10
N GLY A 20 7.69 -1.51 7.51
CA GLY A 20 8.40 -0.24 7.65
C GLY A 20 7.57 0.96 7.16
N LEU A 21 6.90 0.85 6.01
CA LEU A 21 6.04 1.90 5.48
C LEU A 21 4.81 2.16 6.36
N SER A 22 4.32 1.15 7.09
CA SER A 22 3.21 1.29 8.02
C SER A 22 3.61 1.98 9.33
N PHE A 23 4.76 1.64 9.91
CA PHE A 23 5.18 2.15 11.22
C PHE A 23 6.09 3.39 11.15
N HIS A 24 6.98 3.45 10.16
CA HIS A 24 8.01 4.48 10.02
C HIS A 24 8.13 4.96 8.56
N PRO A 25 7.06 5.57 8.00
CA PRO A 25 6.97 5.87 6.56
C PRO A 25 8.11 6.75 6.05
N TYR A 26 8.55 7.74 6.84
CA TYR A 26 9.66 8.63 6.46
C TYR A 26 10.98 7.86 6.26
N HIS A 27 11.36 7.02 7.22
CA HIS A 27 12.61 6.25 7.14
C HIS A 27 12.56 5.22 6.01
N SER A 28 11.43 4.51 5.89
CA SER A 28 11.27 3.46 4.90
C SER A 28 11.23 3.99 3.47
N VAL A 29 10.55 5.11 3.18
CA VAL A 29 10.58 5.70 1.83
C VAL A 29 12.00 6.17 1.45
N ARG A 30 12.74 6.77 2.40
CA ARG A 30 14.13 7.17 2.17
C ARG A 30 15.03 5.97 1.85
N GLU A 31 14.84 4.86 2.54
CA GLU A 31 15.60 3.62 2.30
C GLU A 31 15.23 2.98 0.96
N THR A 32 13.94 3.07 0.58
CA THR A 32 13.42 2.61 -0.71
C THR A 32 14.09 3.35 -1.87
N LEU A 33 14.29 4.67 -1.77
CA LEU A 33 15.00 5.46 -2.79
C LEU A 33 16.47 5.09 -2.97
N ARG A 34 17.11 4.49 -1.96
CA ARG A 34 18.49 3.99 -2.06
C ARG A 34 18.58 2.65 -2.77
N ARG A 35 17.48 1.88 -2.79
CA ARG A 35 17.42 0.53 -3.35
C ARG A 35 16.28 0.45 -4.38
N PRO A 36 16.55 0.63 -5.68
CA PRO A 36 15.49 0.71 -6.70
C PRO A 36 14.59 -0.52 -6.77
N VAL A 37 15.09 -1.69 -6.34
CA VAL A 37 14.32 -2.95 -6.24
C VAL A 37 13.13 -2.84 -5.26
N LEU A 38 13.16 -1.90 -4.30
CA LEU A 38 12.12 -1.71 -3.30
C LEU A 38 11.02 -0.74 -3.76
N LEU A 39 11.25 0.05 -4.82
CA LEU A 39 10.29 1.04 -5.31
C LEU A 39 8.88 0.48 -5.60
N PRO A 40 8.73 -0.74 -6.15
CA PRO A 40 7.40 -1.32 -6.38
C PRO A 40 6.57 -1.45 -5.10
N VAL A 41 7.21 -1.56 -3.92
CA VAL A 41 6.51 -1.72 -2.64
C VAL A 41 5.71 -0.45 -2.29
N ILE A 42 6.11 0.73 -2.76
CA ILE A 42 5.37 1.99 -2.56
C ILE A 42 3.99 1.96 -3.25
N ILE A 43 3.82 1.11 -4.26
CA ILE A 43 2.56 0.92 -5.00
C ILE A 43 1.65 -0.09 -4.26
N SER A 44 2.11 -0.72 -3.18
CA SER A 44 1.31 -1.72 -2.45
C SER A 44 -0.05 -1.22 -1.94
N PRO A 45 -0.23 0.03 -1.47
CA PRO A 45 -1.57 0.50 -1.11
C PRO A 45 -2.51 0.64 -2.32
N LEU A 46 -2.00 0.95 -3.53
CA LEU A 46 -2.81 0.91 -4.76
C LEU A 46 -3.30 -0.51 -5.08
N ILE A 47 -2.48 -1.53 -4.85
CA ILE A 47 -2.91 -2.93 -4.97
C ILE A 47 -4.02 -3.23 -3.95
N GLY A 48 -3.87 -2.73 -2.73
CA GLY A 48 -4.90 -2.79 -1.68
C GLY A 48 -6.22 -2.15 -2.13
N LEU A 49 -6.20 -0.97 -2.75
CA LEU A 49 -7.40 -0.33 -3.31
C LEU A 49 -8.06 -1.19 -4.38
N GLY A 50 -7.27 -1.76 -5.30
CA GLY A 50 -7.79 -2.65 -6.34
C GLY A 50 -8.50 -3.86 -5.76
N ILE A 51 -7.88 -4.52 -4.77
CA ILE A 51 -8.49 -5.66 -4.06
C ILE A 51 -9.77 -5.24 -3.33
N LEU A 52 -9.77 -4.09 -2.66
CA LEU A 52 -10.93 -3.63 -1.88
C LEU A 52 -12.12 -3.29 -2.78
N LEU A 53 -11.89 -2.69 -3.95
CA LEU A 53 -12.93 -2.43 -4.94
C LEU A 53 -13.48 -3.72 -5.54
N LEU A 54 -12.61 -4.69 -5.88
CA LEU A 54 -13.03 -6.00 -6.36
C LEU A 54 -13.85 -6.75 -5.30
N ALA A 55 -13.38 -6.76 -4.06
CA ALA A 55 -14.07 -7.38 -2.93
C ALA A 55 -15.42 -6.70 -2.65
N GLY A 56 -15.49 -5.37 -2.71
CA GLY A 56 -16.75 -4.63 -2.59
C GLY A 56 -17.74 -4.99 -3.68
N LYS A 57 -17.28 -5.09 -4.94
CA LYS A 57 -18.11 -5.49 -6.08
C LYS A 57 -18.61 -6.95 -5.93
N ILE A 58 -17.71 -7.88 -5.63
CA ILE A 58 -18.05 -9.30 -5.44
C ILE A 58 -19.01 -9.46 -4.25
N GLY A 59 -18.72 -8.79 -3.13
CA GLY A 59 -19.57 -8.81 -1.93
C GLY A 59 -20.97 -8.26 -2.21
N SER A 60 -21.08 -7.18 -3.00
CA SER A 60 -22.36 -6.62 -3.41
C SER A 60 -23.18 -7.56 -4.32
N LEU A 61 -22.53 -8.44 -5.07
CA LEU A 61 -23.20 -9.40 -5.96
C LEU A 61 -23.63 -10.67 -5.21
N LEU A 62 -22.82 -11.11 -4.24
CA LEU A 62 -23.03 -12.38 -3.53
C LEU A 62 -23.89 -12.24 -2.27
N ILE A 63 -23.88 -11.07 -1.62
CA ILE A 63 -24.48 -10.90 -0.30
C ILE A 63 -25.50 -9.76 -0.35
N VAL A 64 -26.78 -10.13 -0.32
CA VAL A 64 -27.87 -9.16 -0.19
C VAL A 64 -28.10 -8.90 1.29
N VAL A 65 -27.34 -7.95 1.85
CA VAL A 65 -27.52 -7.49 3.23
C VAL A 65 -28.53 -6.35 3.24
N TYR A 66 -29.62 -6.50 4.00
CA TYR A 66 -30.62 -5.44 4.20
C TYR A 66 -30.47 -4.75 5.56
N GLY A 67 -30.93 -3.50 5.64
CA GLY A 67 -31.00 -2.72 6.88
C GLY A 67 -29.64 -2.25 7.44
N THR A 68 -29.58 -2.02 8.75
CA THR A 68 -28.45 -1.38 9.46
C THR A 68 -27.11 -2.10 9.28
N LYS A 69 -27.12 -3.42 9.08
CA LYS A 69 -25.90 -4.21 8.83
C LYS A 69 -25.22 -3.79 7.52
N ARG A 70 -26.00 -3.43 6.49
CA ARG A 70 -25.47 -2.93 5.21
C ARG A 70 -24.76 -1.59 5.39
N GLU A 71 -25.35 -0.71 6.18
CA GLU A 71 -24.80 0.62 6.45
C GLU A 71 -23.49 0.54 7.24
N LEU A 72 -23.41 -0.34 8.24
CA LEU A 72 -22.16 -0.60 8.97
C LEU A 72 -21.04 -1.12 8.06
N ILE A 73 -21.35 -2.06 7.17
CA ILE A 73 -20.38 -2.58 6.20
C ILE A 73 -19.93 -1.46 5.24
N ALA A 74 -20.88 -0.66 4.73
CA ALA A 74 -20.57 0.45 3.84
C ALA A 74 -19.68 1.50 4.52
N LEU A 75 -19.97 1.84 5.79
CA LEU A 75 -19.18 2.78 6.58
C LEU A 75 -17.76 2.23 6.79
N PHE A 76 -17.63 0.96 7.21
CA PHE A 76 -16.34 0.32 7.40
C PHE A 76 -15.49 0.29 6.12
N LEU A 77 -16.08 -0.13 4.99
CA LEU A 77 -15.39 -0.18 3.70
C LEU A 77 -15.00 1.23 3.21
N SER A 78 -15.88 2.22 3.36
CA SER A 78 -15.61 3.60 2.97
C SER A 78 -14.49 4.21 3.81
N THR A 79 -14.49 3.99 5.12
CA THR A 79 -13.45 4.50 6.02
C THR A 79 -12.10 3.84 5.74
N THR A 80 -12.10 2.53 5.46
CA THR A 80 -10.90 1.79 5.06
C THR A 80 -10.38 2.29 3.72
N PHE A 81 -11.27 2.52 2.75
CA PHE A 81 -10.91 3.07 1.44
C PHE A 81 -10.24 4.43 1.57
N ILE A 82 -10.85 5.37 2.32
CA ILE A 82 -10.28 6.69 2.58
C ILE A 82 -8.92 6.57 3.27
N SER A 83 -8.78 5.68 4.26
CA SER A 83 -7.51 5.46 4.97
C SER A 83 -6.39 5.00 4.03
N ILE A 84 -6.69 4.07 3.11
CA ILE A 84 -5.70 3.59 2.13
C ILE A 84 -5.35 4.70 1.12
N VAL A 85 -6.32 5.49 0.66
CA VAL A 85 -6.06 6.64 -0.24
C VAL A 85 -5.14 7.65 0.43
N LEU A 86 -5.44 8.06 1.66
CA LEU A 86 -4.60 9.01 2.42
C LEU A 86 -3.19 8.45 2.65
N TRP A 87 -3.09 7.16 2.95
CA TRP A 87 -1.80 6.50 3.11
C TRP A 87 -1.00 6.50 1.80
N GLN A 88 -1.63 6.21 0.66
CA GLN A 88 -0.98 6.28 -0.65
C GLN A 88 -0.49 7.70 -0.95
N LEU A 89 -1.30 8.73 -0.68
CA LEU A 89 -0.93 10.12 -0.87
C LEU A 89 0.28 10.52 -0.02
N LEU A 90 0.33 10.08 1.24
CA LEU A 90 1.48 10.30 2.12
C LEU A 90 2.75 9.68 1.55
N LEU A 91 2.68 8.43 1.08
CA LEU A 91 3.86 7.75 0.52
C LEU A 91 4.35 8.43 -0.77
N VAL A 92 3.43 8.85 -1.63
CA VAL A 92 3.76 9.61 -2.86
C VAL A 92 4.38 10.96 -2.52
N TYR A 93 3.82 11.68 -1.56
CA TYR A 93 4.37 12.95 -1.08
C TYR A 93 5.80 12.79 -0.56
N LEU A 94 6.04 11.80 0.30
CA LEU A 94 7.37 11.51 0.83
C LEU A 94 8.34 11.15 -0.30
N LEU A 95 7.93 10.29 -1.23
CA LEU A 95 8.75 9.89 -2.37
C LEU A 95 9.17 11.11 -3.21
N LEU A 96 8.20 11.96 -3.58
CA LEU A 96 8.45 13.18 -4.35
C LEU A 96 9.36 14.16 -3.60
N SER A 97 9.13 14.37 -2.29
CA SER A 97 9.96 15.27 -1.48
C SER A 97 11.43 14.84 -1.43
N PHE A 98 11.69 13.53 -1.28
CA PHE A 98 13.05 13.01 -1.27
C PHE A 98 13.70 13.02 -2.65
N ILE A 99 12.93 12.79 -3.72
CA ILE A 99 13.42 12.94 -5.10
C ILE A 99 13.81 14.39 -5.36
N ALA A 100 12.93 15.35 -5.04
CA ALA A 100 13.21 16.77 -5.19
C ALA A 100 14.44 17.21 -4.38
N ALA A 101 14.56 16.76 -3.13
CA ALA A 101 15.73 17.04 -2.29
C ALA A 101 17.03 16.42 -2.85
N ARG A 102 16.96 15.26 -3.50
CA ARG A 102 18.10 14.63 -4.17
C ARG A 102 18.51 15.40 -5.42
N LEU A 103 17.54 15.89 -6.21
CA LEU A 103 17.77 16.67 -7.41
C LEU A 103 18.38 18.04 -7.09
N ARG A 104 17.94 18.70 -6.02
CA ARG A 104 18.44 20.03 -5.60
C ARG A 104 19.88 20.01 -5.06
N LYS A 105 20.40 18.84 -4.66
CA LYS A 105 21.76 18.65 -4.13
C LYS A 105 22.78 18.26 -5.20
N ARG A 106 22.34 17.95 -6.43
CA ARG A 106 23.21 17.75 -7.59
C ARG A 106 23.35 19.06 -8.34
#